data_AF-A0A1E1WEE4-F1
#
_entry.id   AF-A0A1E1WEE4-F1
#
_cell.length_a   1.000
_cell.length_b   1.000
_cell.length_c   1.000
_cell.angle_alpha   90.00
_cell.angle_beta   90.00
_cell.angle_gamma   90.00
#
_symmetry.space_group_name_H-M   'P 1'
#
loop_
_entity.id
_entity.type
_entity.pdbx_description
1 polymer ?
#
loop_
_entity_poly.entity_id
_entity_poly.type
_entity_poly.pdbx_seq_one_letter_code
_entity_poly.pdbx_strand_id
1 'polypeptide(L)'
;MKSRLTRPSNRHRVEDAQHSSKRENRLYPKHCRNMLNQMCVNKLQKLPTNVSRISQEKEQWKKEVNSRRNKYHDLRQQYQMALKTPGRSRMSYSALSAEDIEFLKGKANIPKLVESQLKLHKSVKELRALYKRANELDSVIIKHCEEKVDKITEYIFENSTIEPKD
;
A
#
# COMPACT_ATOMS: atom_id res chain seq x y z
N MET A 1 -10.64 -71.35 -77.68
CA MET A 1 -10.42 -70.55 -78.90
C MET A 1 -10.30 -69.07 -78.49
N LYS A 2 -9.10 -68.49 -78.58
CA LYS A 2 -8.82 -67.08 -78.25
C LYS A 2 -8.53 -66.34 -79.56
N SER A 3 -9.37 -65.38 -79.93
CA SER A 3 -9.15 -64.54 -81.10
C SER A 3 -8.25 -63.36 -80.74
N ARG A 4 -7.12 -63.27 -81.45
CA ARG A 4 -6.18 -62.14 -81.45
C ARG A 4 -6.83 -60.92 -82.09
N LEU A 5 -6.56 -59.75 -81.51
CA LEU A 5 -6.43 -58.52 -82.28
C LEU A 5 -5.09 -57.86 -81.95
N THR A 6 -4.36 -57.60 -83.02
CA THR A 6 -2.98 -57.14 -83.14
C THR A 6 -2.87 -55.63 -82.96
N ARG A 7 -1.78 -55.18 -82.32
CA ARG A 7 -1.31 -53.79 -82.26
C ARG A 7 -1.02 -53.25 -83.66
N PRO A 8 -1.23 -51.94 -83.85
CA PRO A 8 -0.21 -51.07 -84.46
C PRO A 8 0.07 -49.86 -83.53
N SER A 9 1.31 -49.62 -83.14
CA SER A 9 2.36 -48.90 -83.88
C SER A 9 2.45 -47.45 -83.39
N ASN A 10 3.28 -47.28 -82.34
CA ASN A 10 3.73 -45.98 -81.84
C ASN A 10 4.70 -45.36 -82.84
N ARG A 11 4.20 -44.52 -83.73
CA ARG A 11 4.97 -43.41 -84.34
C ARG A 11 4.06 -42.19 -84.30
N HIS A 12 4.58 -41.06 -83.84
CA HIS A 12 3.91 -39.74 -83.65
C HIS A 12 3.51 -39.36 -82.22
N ARG A 13 4.32 -39.71 -81.21
CA ARG A 13 4.24 -39.02 -79.91
C ARG A 13 5.56 -39.00 -79.12
N VAL A 14 6.69 -38.77 -79.80
CA VAL A 14 8.01 -38.72 -79.15
C VAL A 14 8.70 -37.36 -79.28
N GLU A 15 8.22 -36.43 -80.12
CA GLU A 15 8.94 -35.16 -80.33
C GLU A 15 8.54 -34.03 -79.38
N ASP A 16 7.38 -34.08 -78.71
CA ASP A 16 6.97 -33.00 -77.80
C ASP A 16 7.37 -33.22 -76.33
N ALA A 17 7.75 -34.45 -75.94
CA ALA A 17 8.04 -34.76 -74.53
C ALA A 17 9.47 -34.40 -74.09
N GLN A 18 10.42 -34.23 -75.02
CA GLN A 18 11.80 -33.82 -74.69
C GLN A 18 11.97 -32.29 -74.58
N HIS A 19 10.98 -31.50 -75.02
CA HIS A 19 10.99 -30.05 -74.85
C HIS A 19 10.21 -29.55 -73.63
N SER A 20 9.30 -30.35 -73.07
CA SER A 20 8.57 -29.96 -71.85
C SER A 20 9.40 -30.15 -70.57
N SER A 21 10.28 -31.16 -70.50
CA SER A 21 11.10 -31.42 -69.29
C SER A 21 12.28 -30.45 -69.10
N LYS A 22 12.70 -29.74 -70.16
CA LYS A 22 13.78 -28.73 -70.08
C LYS A 22 13.28 -27.30 -69.80
N ARG A 23 11.97 -27.04 -69.83
CA ARG A 23 11.41 -25.68 -69.71
C ARG A 23 10.96 -25.30 -68.29
N GLU A 24 10.63 -26.25 -67.42
CA GLU A 24 10.27 -25.93 -66.02
C GLU A 24 11.47 -25.75 -65.08
N ASN A 25 12.70 -25.92 -65.58
CA ASN A 25 13.91 -25.80 -64.78
C ASN A 25 14.58 -24.42 -64.82
N ARG A 26 13.87 -23.37 -65.28
CA ARG A 26 14.43 -22.01 -65.43
C ARG A 26 13.60 -20.86 -64.88
N LEU A 27 12.56 -21.09 -64.07
CA LEU A 27 11.73 -19.97 -63.59
C LEU A 27 12.23 -19.27 -62.31
N TYR A 28 13.31 -19.76 -61.67
CA TYR A 28 14.00 -19.01 -60.63
C TYR A 28 15.51 -19.22 -60.72
N PRO A 29 16.33 -18.14 -60.60
CA PRO A 29 17.78 -18.27 -60.50
C PRO A 29 18.14 -19.30 -59.41
N LYS A 30 19.13 -20.17 -59.68
CA LYS A 30 19.58 -21.20 -58.71
C LYS A 30 19.85 -20.62 -57.32
N HIS A 31 20.30 -19.37 -57.28
CA HIS A 31 20.51 -18.59 -56.06
C HIS A 31 19.20 -18.35 -55.26
N CYS A 32 18.10 -18.00 -55.91
CA CYS A 32 16.80 -17.81 -55.27
C CYS A 32 16.22 -19.11 -54.72
N ARG A 33 16.42 -20.24 -55.43
CA ARG A 33 16.02 -21.58 -54.94
C ARG A 33 16.84 -22.01 -53.73
N ASN A 34 18.14 -21.74 -53.73
CA ASN A 34 19.02 -22.01 -52.59
C ASN A 34 18.67 -21.13 -51.38
N MET A 35 18.38 -19.85 -51.58
CA MET A 35 17.90 -18.96 -50.52
C MET A 35 16.59 -19.46 -49.88
N LEU A 36 15.60 -19.83 -50.69
CA LEU A 36 14.32 -20.34 -50.19
C LEU A 36 14.49 -21.67 -49.43
N ASN A 37 15.33 -22.57 -49.94
CA ASN A 37 15.67 -23.81 -49.25
C ASN A 37 16.41 -23.54 -47.93
N GLN A 38 17.37 -22.60 -47.91
CA GLN A 38 18.09 -22.22 -46.71
C GLN A 38 17.17 -21.59 -45.66
N MET A 39 16.21 -20.75 -46.08
CA MET A 39 15.19 -20.18 -45.18
C MET A 39 14.24 -21.24 -44.62
N CYS A 40 13.80 -22.20 -45.44
CA CYS A 40 12.98 -23.33 -44.98
C CYS A 40 13.75 -24.24 -44.02
N VAL A 41 15.01 -24.58 -44.32
CA VAL A 41 15.87 -25.37 -43.43
C VAL A 41 16.13 -24.63 -42.11
N ASN A 42 16.40 -23.34 -42.16
CA ASN A 42 16.58 -22.51 -40.95
C ASN A 42 15.28 -22.40 -40.13
N LYS A 43 14.10 -22.30 -40.76
CA LYS A 43 12.80 -22.34 -40.07
C LYS A 43 12.54 -23.72 -39.44
N LEU A 44 12.84 -24.80 -40.16
CA LEU A 44 12.71 -26.18 -39.69
C LEU A 44 13.68 -26.51 -38.55
N GLN A 45 14.89 -25.95 -38.55
CA GLN A 45 15.83 -26.09 -37.43
C GLN A 45 15.42 -25.27 -36.20
N LYS A 46 14.78 -24.11 -36.39
CA LYS A 46 14.31 -23.26 -35.28
C LYS A 46 13.02 -23.78 -34.63
N LEU A 47 12.20 -24.55 -35.33
CA LEU A 47 10.93 -25.08 -34.80
C LEU A 47 11.13 -25.99 -33.56
N PRO A 48 11.99 -27.03 -33.60
CA PRO A 48 12.23 -27.91 -32.46
C PRO A 48 12.78 -27.16 -31.24
N THR A 49 13.68 -26.20 -31.46
CA THR A 49 14.24 -25.33 -30.41
C THR A 49 13.16 -24.47 -29.78
N ASN A 50 12.25 -23.90 -30.58
CA ASN A 50 11.13 -23.11 -30.09
C ASN A 50 10.11 -23.96 -29.32
N VAL A 51 9.80 -25.17 -29.79
CA VAL A 51 8.91 -26.12 -29.09
C VAL A 51 9.51 -26.54 -27.75
N SER A 52 10.82 -26.83 -27.72
CA SER A 52 11.55 -27.15 -26.50
C SER A 52 11.51 -25.98 -25.51
N ARG A 53 11.78 -24.76 -25.98
CA ARG A 53 11.72 -23.54 -25.15
C ARG A 53 10.34 -23.29 -24.56
N ILE A 54 9.28 -23.38 -25.37
CA ILE A 54 7.89 -23.20 -24.91
C ILE A 54 7.51 -24.29 -23.90
N SER A 55 8.00 -25.53 -24.10
CA SER A 55 7.76 -26.63 -23.15
C SER A 55 8.45 -26.39 -21.81
N GLN A 56 9.67 -25.85 -21.82
CA GLN A 56 10.39 -25.47 -20.59
C GLN A 56 9.70 -24.32 -19.86
N GLU A 57 9.28 -23.28 -20.58
CA GLU A 57 8.51 -22.16 -20.01
C GLU A 57 7.20 -22.65 -19.39
N LYS A 58 6.47 -23.55 -20.06
CA LYS A 58 5.27 -24.18 -19.51
C LYS A 58 5.53 -24.88 -18.18
N GLU A 59 6.63 -25.63 -18.06
CA GLU A 59 6.98 -26.31 -16.81
C GLU A 59 7.42 -25.32 -15.72
N GLN A 60 8.10 -24.23 -16.07
CA GLN A 60 8.41 -23.15 -15.13
C GLN A 60 7.15 -22.48 -14.60
N TRP A 61 6.19 -22.16 -15.47
CA TRP A 61 4.91 -21.56 -15.07
C TRP A 61 4.09 -22.49 -14.18
N LYS A 62 4.08 -23.80 -14.46
CA LYS A 62 3.43 -24.78 -13.56
C LYS A 62 4.05 -24.77 -12.16
N LYS A 63 5.39 -24.75 -12.08
CA LYS A 63 6.11 -24.66 -10.79
C LYS A 63 5.77 -23.37 -10.05
N GLU A 64 5.76 -22.23 -10.74
CA GLU A 64 5.43 -20.94 -10.15
C GLU A 64 3.98 -20.88 -9.64
N VAL A 65 3.02 -21.37 -10.44
CA VAL A 65 1.61 -21.45 -10.03
C VAL A 65 1.43 -22.32 -8.79
N ASN A 66 2.08 -23.49 -8.73
CA ASN A 66 2.04 -24.34 -7.56
C ASN A 66 2.70 -23.68 -6.34
N SER A 67 3.84 -23.00 -6.52
CA SER A 67 4.51 -22.25 -5.44
C SER A 67 3.59 -21.17 -4.87
N ARG A 68 2.95 -20.38 -5.73
CA ARG A 68 2.00 -19.34 -5.30
C ARG A 68 0.77 -19.92 -4.61
N ARG A 69 0.24 -21.03 -5.13
CA ARG A 69 -0.90 -21.73 -4.51
C ARG A 69 -0.56 -22.22 -3.11
N ASN A 70 0.63 -22.78 -2.91
CA ASN A 70 1.10 -23.23 -1.60
C ASN A 70 1.26 -22.05 -0.63
N LYS A 71 1.91 -20.95 -1.07
CA LYS A 71 2.02 -19.72 -0.26
C LYS A 71 0.66 -19.18 0.16
N TYR A 72 -0.31 -19.16 -0.76
CA TYR A 72 -1.66 -18.72 -0.44
C TYR A 72 -2.36 -19.65 0.55
N HIS A 73 -2.18 -20.96 0.40
CA HIS A 73 -2.69 -21.94 1.34
C HIS A 73 -2.11 -21.75 2.74
N ASP A 74 -0.79 -21.56 2.85
CA ASP A 74 -0.11 -21.32 4.13
C ASP A 74 -0.57 -20.03 4.79
N LEU A 75 -0.67 -18.93 4.04
CA LEU A 75 -1.17 -17.65 4.54
C LEU A 75 -2.62 -17.76 5.02
N ARG A 76 -3.47 -18.48 4.27
CA ARG A 76 -4.86 -18.74 4.66
C ARG A 76 -4.92 -19.56 5.95
N GLN A 77 -4.07 -20.57 6.11
CA GLN A 77 -3.98 -21.38 7.32
C GLN A 77 -3.53 -20.54 8.51
N GLN A 78 -2.47 -19.72 8.36
CA GLN A 78 -2.00 -18.81 9.40
C GLN A 78 -3.08 -17.82 9.83
N TYR A 79 -3.81 -17.24 8.88
CA TYR A 79 -4.91 -16.34 9.15
C TYR A 79 -6.03 -17.04 9.94
N GLN A 80 -6.41 -18.27 9.55
CA GLN A 80 -7.41 -19.04 10.30
C GLN A 80 -6.93 -19.41 11.70
N MET A 81 -5.64 -19.72 11.89
CA MET A 81 -5.07 -19.97 13.20
C MET A 81 -5.09 -18.69 14.06
N ALA A 82 -4.74 -17.54 13.49
CA ALA A 82 -4.80 -16.25 14.19
C ALA A 82 -6.23 -15.89 14.62
N LEU A 83 -7.22 -16.11 13.76
CA LEU A 83 -8.64 -15.87 14.10
C LEU A 83 -9.19 -16.83 15.15
N LYS A 84 -8.75 -18.10 15.12
CA LYS A 84 -9.19 -19.14 16.07
C LYS A 84 -8.37 -19.16 17.35
N THR A 85 -7.31 -18.36 17.45
CA THR A 85 -6.53 -18.21 18.68
C THR A 85 -7.43 -17.50 19.69
N PRO A 86 -7.91 -18.17 20.75
CA PRO A 86 -8.71 -17.53 21.78
C PRO A 86 -7.84 -16.43 22.39
N GLY A 87 -8.45 -15.27 22.67
CA GLY A 87 -7.73 -14.07 23.10
C GLY A 87 -6.60 -14.32 24.10
N ARG A 88 -5.53 -13.53 23.93
CA ARG A 88 -4.33 -13.41 24.79
C ARG A 88 -3.12 -14.23 24.33
N SER A 89 -2.61 -13.93 23.13
CA SER A 89 -1.18 -14.10 22.87
C SER A 89 -0.43 -13.19 23.84
N ARG A 90 0.11 -13.78 24.90
CA ARG A 90 1.14 -13.19 25.76
C ARG A 90 2.22 -12.66 24.81
N MET A 91 2.34 -11.34 24.73
CA MET A 91 3.27 -10.63 23.83
C MET A 91 4.62 -11.36 23.84
N SER A 92 5.06 -11.89 22.70
CA SER A 92 6.37 -12.53 22.62
C SER A 92 7.43 -11.42 22.64
N TYR A 93 8.08 -11.25 23.79
CA TYR A 93 9.15 -10.28 23.98
C TYR A 93 10.46 -10.65 23.25
N SER A 94 10.46 -11.72 22.45
CA SER A 94 11.64 -12.18 21.72
C SER A 94 12.15 -11.22 20.64
N ALA A 95 11.33 -10.24 20.23
CA ALA A 95 11.69 -9.21 19.25
C ALA A 95 11.91 -7.82 19.87
N LEU A 96 11.81 -7.70 21.19
CA LEU A 96 11.93 -6.45 21.92
C LEU A 96 13.29 -6.40 22.61
N SER A 97 14.00 -5.27 22.52
CA SER A 97 15.24 -5.08 23.26
C SER A 97 14.95 -5.06 24.77
N ALA A 98 16.00 -5.19 25.60
CA ALA A 98 15.84 -5.08 27.04
C ALA A 98 15.21 -3.72 27.43
N GLU A 99 15.58 -2.66 26.72
CA GLU A 99 15.04 -1.31 26.86
C GLU A 99 13.55 -1.24 26.47
N ASP A 100 13.14 -1.88 25.36
CA ASP A 100 11.73 -1.93 24.97
C ASP A 100 10.88 -2.66 26.03
N ILE A 101 11.43 -3.73 26.60
CA ILE A 101 10.79 -4.51 27.66
C ILE A 101 10.65 -3.65 28.93
N GLU A 102 11.68 -2.91 29.32
CA GLU A 102 11.64 -2.01 30.47
C GLU A 102 10.69 -0.83 30.24
N PHE A 103 10.67 -0.26 29.05
CA PHE A 103 9.74 0.81 28.67
C PHE A 103 8.27 0.33 28.76
N LEU A 104 7.98 -0.86 28.23
CA LEU A 104 6.65 -1.46 28.27
C LEU A 104 6.25 -1.94 29.68
N LYS A 105 7.22 -2.33 30.51
CA LYS A 105 7.01 -2.71 31.92
C LYS A 105 6.87 -1.49 32.82
N GLY A 106 7.53 -0.39 32.49
CA GLY A 106 7.47 0.90 33.16
C GLY A 106 6.14 1.62 32.91
N LYS A 107 5.03 0.89 32.89
CA LYS A 107 3.68 1.40 32.64
C LYS A 107 3.40 2.58 33.56
N ALA A 108 3.58 3.77 33.02
CA ALA A 108 2.98 4.96 33.61
C ALA A 108 1.50 4.64 33.76
N ASN A 109 0.98 4.78 34.98
CA ASN A 109 -0.44 4.54 35.24
C ASN A 109 -1.22 5.72 34.63
N ILE A 110 -1.36 5.72 33.30
CA ILE A 110 -2.03 6.75 32.51
C ILE A 110 -3.43 7.03 33.05
N PRO A 111 -4.25 6.01 33.45
CA PRO A 111 -5.53 6.28 34.10
C PRO A 111 -5.40 7.12 35.38
N LYS A 112 -4.45 6.79 36.27
CA LYS A 112 -4.20 7.55 37.50
C LYS A 112 -3.68 8.96 37.21
N LEU A 113 -2.85 9.12 36.19
CA LEU A 113 -2.37 10.44 35.74
C LEU A 113 -3.52 11.30 35.23
N VAL A 114 -4.38 10.75 34.37
CA VAL A 114 -5.57 11.43 33.85
C VAL A 114 -6.52 11.82 34.98
N GLU A 115 -6.77 10.92 35.94
CA GLU A 115 -7.60 11.22 37.10
C GLU A 115 -7.01 12.37 37.95
N SER A 116 -5.69 12.35 38.15
CA SER A 116 -4.98 13.39 38.90
C SER A 116 -5.07 14.75 38.19
N GLN A 117 -4.90 14.75 36.87
CA GLN A 117 -5.00 15.96 36.05
C GLN A 117 -6.42 16.54 36.04
N LEU A 118 -7.44 15.67 36.01
CA LEU A 118 -8.84 16.10 36.10
C LEU A 118 -9.15 16.73 37.46
N LYS A 119 -8.64 16.17 38.56
CA LYS A 119 -8.79 16.75 39.90
C LYS A 119 -8.10 18.10 40.00
N LEU A 120 -6.87 18.22 39.51
CA LEU A 120 -6.13 19.48 39.49
C LEU A 120 -6.86 20.55 38.66
N HIS A 121 -7.37 20.19 37.48
CA HIS A 121 -8.09 21.14 36.64
C HIS A 121 -9.36 21.67 37.33
N LYS A 122 -10.09 20.82 38.08
CA LYS A 122 -11.23 21.26 38.89
C LYS A 122 -10.81 22.23 40.00
N SER A 123 -9.77 21.91 40.76
CA SER A 123 -9.31 22.77 41.86
C SER A 123 -8.81 24.13 41.36
N VAL A 124 -8.12 24.17 40.22
CA VAL A 124 -7.67 25.43 39.60
C VAL A 124 -8.86 26.29 39.17
N LYS A 125 -9.92 25.71 38.63
CA LYS A 125 -11.15 26.44 38.28
C LYS A 125 -11.83 27.03 39.51
N GLU A 126 -11.94 26.26 40.58
CA GLU A 126 -12.52 26.70 41.85
C GLU A 126 -11.70 27.83 42.48
N LEU A 127 -10.36 27.69 42.50
CA LEU A 127 -9.45 28.73 42.99
C LEU A 127 -9.58 30.03 42.20
N ARG A 128 -9.66 29.95 40.87
CA ARG A 128 -9.87 31.13 40.02
C ARG A 128 -11.19 31.84 40.34
N ALA A 129 -12.26 31.07 40.58
CA ALA A 129 -13.55 31.63 40.95
C ALA A 129 -13.54 32.27 42.35
N LEU A 130 -12.80 31.69 43.30
CA LEU A 130 -12.59 32.29 44.63
C LEU A 130 -11.79 33.58 44.54
N TYR A 131 -10.68 33.57 43.80
CA TYR A 131 -9.85 34.75 43.58
C TYR A 131 -10.64 35.90 42.96
N LYS A 132 -11.46 35.61 41.94
CA LYS A 132 -12.35 36.62 41.33
C LYS A 132 -13.29 37.24 42.36
N ARG A 133 -13.93 36.41 43.20
CA ARG A 133 -14.85 36.88 44.25
C ARG A 133 -14.15 37.71 45.32
N ALA A 134 -12.92 37.34 45.69
CA ALA A 134 -12.12 38.11 46.64
C ALA A 134 -11.82 39.52 46.11
N ASN A 135 -11.39 39.63 44.84
CA ASN A 135 -11.14 40.94 44.22
C ASN A 135 -12.42 41.77 44.07
N GLU A 136 -13.55 41.14 43.74
CA GLU A 136 -14.85 41.82 43.71
C GLU A 136 -15.20 42.36 45.11
N LEU A 137 -14.98 41.58 46.17
CA LEU A 137 -15.21 42.02 47.54
C LEU A 137 -14.30 43.18 47.94
N ASP A 138 -13.00 43.12 47.62
CA ASP A 138 -12.06 44.21 47.90
C ASP A 138 -12.51 45.51 47.24
N SER A 139 -13.01 45.45 46.00
CA SER A 139 -13.53 46.63 45.31
C SER A 139 -14.74 47.24 46.01
N VAL A 140 -15.62 46.41 46.57
CA VAL A 140 -16.80 46.86 47.33
C VAL A 140 -16.37 47.50 48.65
N ILE A 141 -15.41 46.90 49.36
CA ILE A 141 -14.91 47.42 50.64
C ILE A 141 -14.21 48.76 50.42
N ILE A 142 -13.31 48.86 49.43
CA ILE A 142 -12.60 50.10 49.10
C ILE A 142 -13.60 51.20 48.78
N LYS A 143 -14.54 50.92 47.87
CA LYS A 143 -15.57 51.90 47.49
C LYS A 143 -16.40 52.37 48.68
N HIS A 144 -16.79 51.45 49.57
CA HIS A 144 -17.53 51.81 50.78
C HIS A 144 -16.73 52.72 51.71
N CYS A 145 -15.43 52.44 51.87
CA CYS A 145 -14.54 53.27 52.68
C CYS A 145 -14.34 54.66 52.05
N GLU A 146 -14.11 54.73 50.74
CA GLU A 146 -14.00 55.98 49.98
C GLU A 146 -15.26 56.84 50.15
N GLU A 147 -16.45 56.25 49.93
CA GLU A 147 -17.73 56.95 50.11
C GLU A 147 -17.92 57.50 51.54
N LYS A 148 -17.35 56.84 52.56
CA LYS A 148 -17.40 57.33 53.95
C LYS A 148 -16.43 58.47 54.19
N VAL A 149 -15.21 58.36 53.66
CA VAL A 149 -14.19 59.42 53.74
C VAL A 149 -14.68 60.67 53.03
N ASP A 150 -15.27 60.53 51.84
CA ASP A 150 -15.80 61.64 51.06
C ASP A 150 -16.90 62.37 51.84
N LYS A 151 -17.87 61.64 52.42
CA LYS A 151 -18.93 62.23 53.25
C LYS A 151 -18.39 62.98 54.47
N ILE A 152 -17.39 62.44 55.14
CA ILE A 152 -16.76 63.11 56.29
C ILE A 152 -16.04 64.38 55.81
N THR A 153 -15.34 64.29 54.68
CA THR A 153 -14.61 65.41 54.09
C THR A 153 -15.56 66.52 53.67
N GLU A 154 -16.65 66.20 52.97
CA GLU A 154 -17.71 67.13 52.60
C GLU A 154 -18.32 67.80 53.84
N TYR A 155 -18.65 67.01 54.87
CA TYR A 155 -19.18 67.56 56.13
C TYR A 155 -18.21 68.53 56.81
N ILE A 156 -16.90 68.21 56.82
CA ILE A 156 -15.88 69.12 57.36
C ILE A 156 -15.82 70.40 56.53
N PHE A 157 -15.81 70.31 55.20
CA PHE A 157 -15.79 71.50 54.34
C PHE A 157 -17.02 72.39 54.54
N GLU A 158 -18.21 71.80 54.64
CA GLU A 158 -19.47 72.54 54.81
C GLU A 158 -19.58 73.20 56.20
N ASN A 159 -18.95 72.63 57.22
CA ASN A 159 -19.08 73.10 58.61
C ASN A 159 -17.80 73.77 59.16
N SER A 160 -16.73 73.82 58.36
CA SER A 160 -15.47 74.47 58.77
C SER A 160 -15.61 75.99 58.64
N THR A 161 -15.58 76.68 59.77
CA THR A 161 -15.57 78.16 59.85
C THR A 161 -14.18 78.77 59.63
N ILE A 162 -13.24 78.02 59.06
CA ILE A 162 -11.89 78.51 58.75
C ILE A 162 -11.97 79.27 57.43
N GLU A 163 -12.04 80.60 57.50
CA GLU A 163 -11.83 81.44 56.32
C GLU A 163 -10.38 81.27 55.81
N PRO A 164 -10.17 81.16 54.48
CA PRO A 164 -8.84 81.09 53.93
C PRO A 164 -8.10 82.38 54.27
N LYS A 165 -6.97 82.24 54.98
CA LYS A 165 -6.04 83.37 55.18
C LYS A 165 -5.37 83.66 53.85
N ASP A 166 -5.62 84.86 53.32
CA ASP A 166 -4.85 85.47 52.23
C ASP A 166 -3.32 85.42 52.49
#